data_AF-A0A1L5KVD5-F1
#
_entry.id   AF-A0A1L5KVD5-F1
#
_cell.length_a   1.000
_cell.length_b   1.000
_cell.length_c   1.000
_cell.angle_alpha   90.00
_cell.angle_beta   90.00
_cell.angle_gamma   90.00
#
_symmetry.space_group_name_H-M   'P 1'
#
loop_
_entity.id
_entity.type
_entity.pdbx_description
1 polymer ?
#
loop_
_entity_poly.entity_id
_entity_poly.type
_entity_poly.pdbx_seq_one_letter_code
_entity_poly.pdbx_strand_id
1 'polypeptide(L)' 'MKGVSFLYYTQEQIDRANQADLVLFLQSQGEPLERAGQEYRWKRHDSLTVRGNKWYRHSQSKGGGPIDFVMEFFGKSFT' A
#
# COMPACT_ATOMS: atom_id res chain seq x y z
N MET A 1 -9.78 -29.25 23.72
CA MET A 1 -10.03 -27.96 23.05
C MET A 1 -8.79 -27.65 22.21
N LYS A 2 -8.90 -27.61 20.87
CA LYS A 2 -7.76 -27.27 20.00
C LYS A 2 -7.54 -25.76 20.08
N GLY A 3 -6.34 -25.36 20.50
CA GLY A 3 -5.96 -23.95 20.65
C GLY A 3 -6.03 -23.24 19.31
N VAL A 4 -6.73 -22.11 19.25
CA VAL A 4 -6.67 -21.20 18.10
C VAL A 4 -5.33 -20.47 18.20
N SER A 5 -4.34 -20.93 17.44
CA SER A 5 -3.12 -20.16 17.22
C SER A 5 -3.45 -19.05 16.22
N PHE A 6 -3.65 -17.82 16.70
CA PHE A 6 -3.58 -16.66 15.82
C PHE A 6 -2.14 -16.56 15.31
N LEU A 7 -1.93 -16.91 14.04
CA LEU A 7 -0.62 -16.81 13.40
C LEU A 7 -0.33 -15.33 13.13
N TYR A 8 0.20 -14.65 14.14
CA TYR A 8 0.73 -13.31 13.96
C TYR A 8 1.91 -13.36 12.98
N TYR A 9 1.95 -12.42 12.03
CA TYR A 9 3.10 -12.25 11.15
C TYR A 9 4.35 -11.92 11.97
N THR A 10 5.48 -12.51 11.61
CA THR A 10 6.75 -12.14 12.24
C THR A 10 7.13 -10.72 11.84
N GLN A 11 7.94 -10.04 12.66
CA GLN A 11 8.44 -8.70 12.31
C GLN A 11 9.14 -8.69 10.95
N GLU A 12 9.90 -9.74 10.62
CA GLU A 12 10.55 -9.86 9.31
C GLU A 12 9.54 -9.94 8.15
N GLN A 13 8.43 -10.66 8.32
CA GLN A 13 7.37 -10.70 7.30
C GLN A 13 6.72 -9.34 7.11
N ILE A 14 6.49 -8.61 8.21
CA ILE A 14 5.93 -7.26 8.20
C ILE A 14 6.91 -6.30 7.49
N ASP A 15 8.18 -6.35 7.85
CA ASP A 15 9.22 -5.50 7.28
C ASP A 15 9.37 -5.77 5.79
N ARG A 16 9.37 -7.03 5.38
CA ARG A 16 9.41 -7.43 3.96
C ARG A 16 8.20 -6.92 3.19
N ALA A 17 6.99 -7.07 3.73
CA ALA A 17 5.79 -6.54 3.10
C ALA A 17 5.83 -5.01 2.96
N ASN A 18 6.38 -4.30 3.95
CA ASN A 18 6.53 -2.85 3.92
C ASN A 18 7.62 -2.33 2.98
N GLN A 19 8.47 -3.20 2.42
CA GLN A 19 9.45 -2.86 1.40
C GLN A 19 8.90 -2.96 -0.04
N ALA A 20 7.67 -3.42 -0.22
CA ALA A 20 7.08 -3.57 -1.54
C ALA A 20 7.01 -2.23 -2.30
N ASP A 21 7.36 -2.26 -3.59
CA ASP A 21 7.23 -1.10 -4.48
C ASP A 21 5.76 -0.93 -4.90
N LEU A 22 5.14 0.15 -4.46
CA LEU A 22 3.74 0.42 -4.74
C LEU A 22 3.50 0.81 -6.20
N VAL A 23 4.49 1.39 -6.88
CA VAL A 23 4.39 1.71 -8.31
C VAL A 23 4.32 0.42 -9.11
N LEU A 24 5.25 -0.51 -8.87
CA LEU A 24 5.25 -1.81 -9.55
C LEU A 24 3.99 -2.62 -9.22
N PHE A 25 3.57 -2.62 -7.96
CA PHE A 25 2.34 -3.28 -7.53
C PHE A 25 1.14 -2.77 -8.34
N LEU A 26 0.92 -1.45 -8.38
CA LEU A 26 -0.20 -0.85 -9.12
C LEU A 26 -0.12 -1.09 -10.63
N GLN A 27 1.07 -1.00 -11.23
CA GLN A 27 1.27 -1.33 -12.65
C GLN A 27 0.90 -2.79 -12.94
N SER A 28 1.25 -3.72 -12.05
CA SER A 28 0.90 -5.15 -12.20
C SER A 28 -0.61 -5.41 -12.17
N GLN A 29 -1.37 -4.54 -11.51
CA GLN A 29 -2.84 -4.59 -11.46
C GLN A 29 -3.50 -3.85 -12.64
N GLY A 30 -2.72 -3.26 -13.55
CA GLY A 30 -3.26 -2.47 -14.68
C GLY A 30 -3.82 -1.11 -14.26
N GLU A 31 -3.39 -0.59 -13.11
CA GLU A 31 -3.91 0.69 -12.61
C GLU A 31 -3.33 1.90 -13.36
N PRO A 32 -4.14 2.95 -13.61
CA PRO A 32 -3.69 4.12 -14.36
C PRO A 32 -2.81 5.02 -13.48
N LEU A 33 -1.52 5.04 -13.78
CA LEU A 33 -0.53 5.91 -13.17
C LEU A 33 -0.04 6.97 -14.16
N GLU A 34 0.01 8.21 -13.69
CA GLU A 34 0.55 9.35 -14.44
C GLU A 34 1.81 9.86 -13.74
N ARG A 35 2.94 9.95 -14.44
CA ARG A 35 4.19 10.44 -13.84
C ARG A 35 4.10 11.96 -13.57
N ALA A 36 4.42 12.37 -12.35
CA ALA A 36 4.45 13.77 -11.91
C ALA A 36 5.78 14.04 -11.18
N GLY A 37 6.79 14.47 -11.93
CA GLY A 37 8.15 14.66 -11.40
C GLY A 37 8.77 13.34 -10.94
N GLN A 38 9.04 13.23 -9.63
CA GLN A 38 9.61 12.02 -8.99
C GLN A 38 8.53 11.08 -8.43
N GLU A 39 7.25 11.43 -8.58
CA GLU A 39 6.12 10.66 -8.07
C GLU A 39 5.24 10.18 -9.22
N TYR A 40 4.31 9.29 -8.89
CA TYR A 40 3.23 8.87 -9.75
C TYR A 40 1.89 9.24 -9.13
N ARG A 41 1.00 9.84 -9.90
CA ARG A 41 -0.39 10.08 -9.51
C ARG A 41 -1.23 8.88 -9.91
N TRP A 42 -1.94 8.29 -8.96
CA TRP A 42 -2.87 7.19 -9.24
C TRP A 42 -4.25 7.72 -9.58
N LYS A 43 -4.65 7.61 -10.85
CA LYS A 43 -5.84 8.32 -11.38
C LYS A 43 -7.17 7.79 -10.87
N ARG A 44 -7.20 6.60 -10.26
CA ARG A 44 -8.41 6.05 -9.61
C ARG A 44 -8.84 6.89 -8.40
N HIS A 45 -7.90 7.58 -7.76
CA HIS A 45 -8.17 8.43 -6.62
C HIS A 45 -7.72 9.87 -6.89
N ASP A 46 -8.60 10.81 -6.58
CA ASP A 46 -8.25 12.22 -6.55
C ASP A 46 -7.14 12.45 -5.52
N SER A 47 -6.14 13.25 -5.90
CA SER A 47 -5.07 13.71 -5.03
C SER A 47 -4.15 12.62 -4.42
N LEU A 48 -4.14 11.38 -4.94
CA LEU A 48 -3.21 10.34 -4.45
C LEU A 48 -1.92 10.32 -5.27
N THR A 49 -0.78 10.45 -4.59
CA THR A 49 0.55 10.23 -5.17
C THR A 49 1.26 9.05 -4.52
N VAL A 50 2.16 8.43 -5.29
CA VAL A 50 2.99 7.29 -4.92
C VAL A 50 4.44 7.59 -5.28
N ARG A 51 5.35 7.32 -4.34
CA ARG A 51 6.81 7.43 -4.53
C ARG A 51 7.48 6.24 -3.88
N GLY A 52 7.98 5.30 -4.69
CA GLY A 52 8.54 4.04 -4.18
C GLY A 52 7.50 3.24 -3.39
N ASN A 53 7.80 2.94 -2.12
CA ASN A 53 6.90 2.22 -1.21
C ASN A 53 6.00 3.14 -0.37
N LYS A 54 5.92 4.44 -0.67
CA LYS A 54 5.10 5.40 0.08
C LYS A 54 3.96 5.93 -0.78
N TRP A 55 2.83 6.17 -0.14
CA TRP A 55 1.68 6.84 -0.73
C TRP A 55 1.21 8.00 0.15
N TYR A 56 0.58 8.99 -0.48
CA TYR A 56 -0.03 10.12 0.21
C TYR A 56 -1.29 10.60 -0.54
N ARG A 57 -2.38 10.85 0.19
CA ARG A 57 -3.62 11.41 -0.31
C ARG A 57 -3.79 12.82 0.25
N HIS A 58 -3.49 13.83 -0.57
CA HIS A 58 -3.43 15.23 -0.12
C HIS A 58 -4.76 15.74 0.42
N SER A 59 -5.89 15.33 -0.16
CA SER A 59 -7.23 15.75 0.29
C SER A 59 -7.59 15.31 1.71
N GLN A 60 -6.93 14.28 2.25
CA GLN A 60 -7.14 13.79 3.62
C GLN A 60 -5.92 13.99 4.52
N SER A 61 -4.82 14.54 3.99
CA SER A 61 -3.54 14.61 4.69
C SER A 61 -3.08 13.27 5.28
N LYS A 62 -3.35 12.16 4.59
CA LYS A 62 -3.10 10.79 5.04
C LYS A 62 -2.15 10.08 4.10
N GLY A 63 -1.28 9.23 4.64
CA GLY A 63 -0.36 8.40 3.86
C GLY A 63 0.17 7.24 4.68
N GLY A 64 0.96 6.38 4.06
CA GLY A 64 1.46 5.17 4.71
C GLY A 64 2.42 4.35 3.86
N GLY A 65 2.70 3.15 4.34
CA GLY A 65 3.46 2.13 3.61
C GLY A 65 2.57 1.18 2.82
N PRO A 66 3.14 0.10 2.26
CA PRO A 66 2.41 -0.87 1.46
C PRO A 66 1.31 -1.62 2.21
N ILE A 67 1.51 -1.97 3.48
CA ILE A 67 0.47 -2.63 4.28
C ILE A 67 -0.73 -1.70 4.47
N ASP A 68 -0.49 -0.46 4.92
CA ASP A 68 -1.56 0.55 5.08
C ASP A 68 -2.31 0.77 3.76
N PHE A 69 -1.58 0.77 2.64
CA PHE A 69 -2.14 0.97 1.31
C PHE A 69 -3.13 -0.12 0.91
N VAL A 70 -2.77 -1.40 1.06
CA VAL A 70 -3.67 -2.51 0.69
C VAL A 70 -4.83 -2.65 1.67
N MET A 71 -4.65 -2.24 2.92
CA MET A 71 -5.76 -2.14 3.86
C MET A 71 -6.75 -1.05 3.42
N GLU A 72 -6.25 0.15 3.11
CA GLU A 72 -7.08 1.30 2.74
C GLU A 72 -7.83 1.10 1.41
N PHE A 73 -7.13 0.69 0.35
CA PHE A 73 -7.67 0.72 -1.02
C PHE A 73 -8.11 -0.64 -1.55
N PHE A 74 -7.67 -1.74 -0.92
CA PHE A 74 -7.97 -3.11 -1.36
C PHE A 74 -8.76 -3.92 -0.32
N GLY A 75 -9.22 -3.26 0.76
CA GLY A 75 -10.07 -3.87 1.80
C GLY A 75 -9.40 -5.04 2.51
N LYS A 76 -8.06 -5.06 2.59
CA LYS A 76 -7.32 -6.10 3.32
C LYS A 76 -7.34 -5.81 4.82
N SER A 77 -7.23 -6.86 5.62
CA SER A 77 -7.07 -6.78 7.06
C SER A 77 -5.72 -7.35 7.47
N PHE A 78 -5.21 -6.87 8.60
CA PHE A 78 -4.00 -7.37 9.23
C PHE A 78 -4.42 -8.16 10.48
N THR A 79 -4.53 -9.48 10.37
CA THR A 79 -5.01 -10.41 11.41
C THR A 79 -4.31 -11.74 11.31
#